data_AF-A0A9W9Z7A1-F1
#
_entry.id   AF-A0A9W9Z7A1-F1
#
_cell.length_a   1.000
_cell.length_b   1.000
_cell.length_c   1.000
_cell.angle_alpha   90.00
_cell.angle_beta   90.00
_cell.angle_gamma   90.00
#
_symmetry.space_group_name_H-M   'P 1'
#
loop_
_entity.id
_entity.type
_entity.pdbx_description
1 polymer ?
#
loop_
_entity_poly.entity_id
_entity_poly.type
_entity_poly.pdbx_seq_one_letter_code
_entity_poly.pdbx_strand_id
1 'polypeptide(L)'
;MALKFLGQYHYISPSRSGNHDVETAIRKFQEFTGLPVTGELDGPTIAQMKEPRCGMSDVDEEGRVKRYKTGSKWSKKHLTYFVEHGADLPHATQDAVFAKSLKFWADVSGLSFSKASSAAAADLKISFGPKTHGGISERRCAYPFDGKGKVLAHAFFPSNGRAHFDEDETFTDGTPSGVNLLWVAVHEFGHSLGIHHSDVRNAVMYPYYTGYKKDMKLQQDDIDAIQSLYGKPVSGGGNGGGGELDQDIHITSYKRSGIRSRIKLRFELNMLCSILLAVLASQAFVFAEDDDDTMALKFLNKYHYISPSRSGNHDVETAIRKFQEFTGLPVTGELDGPTIAQMKEPRCGMSDVDEEGRVKRRRVRQGFEVLADVSELSFSKASYAGAADLKISFGAKTHGGISESTCAYPFDGKGIALAHAYYPSDGRLHFDEDEDFTDGTSSGTNLLWVAVHELGHSLGIEHSRFKNAVMYPYYTGYKKDMKLQKDDIDAIQSLYACVDIDERCAATEAESTFVSCNPSNEY
;
A
#
# COMPACT_ATOMS: atom_id res chain seq x y z
N MET A 1 -5.09 4.29 -11.68
CA MET A 1 -4.51 5.36 -10.84
C MET A 1 -4.29 4.91 -9.39
N ALA A 2 -5.35 4.62 -8.62
CA ALA A 2 -5.27 4.40 -7.17
C ALA A 2 -4.26 3.32 -6.70
N LEU A 3 -4.17 2.16 -7.38
CA LEU A 3 -3.18 1.13 -7.01
C LEU A 3 -1.72 1.63 -7.10
N LYS A 4 -1.40 2.44 -8.13
CA LYS A 4 -0.07 3.06 -8.26
C LYS A 4 0.19 4.01 -7.09
N PHE A 5 -0.80 4.82 -6.72
CA PHE A 5 -0.73 5.71 -5.55
C PHE A 5 -0.50 4.91 -4.25
N LEU A 6 -1.33 3.91 -3.98
CA LEU A 6 -1.27 3.11 -2.75
C LEU A 6 0.05 2.33 -2.63
N GLY A 7 0.59 1.84 -3.76
CA GLY A 7 1.92 1.22 -3.81
C GLY A 7 3.07 2.21 -3.65
N GLN A 8 3.01 3.37 -4.33
CA GLN A 8 4.03 4.43 -4.23
C GLN A 8 4.14 4.99 -2.80
N TYR A 9 3.02 5.14 -2.10
CA TYR A 9 2.97 5.66 -0.73
C TYR A 9 2.95 4.58 0.37
N HIS A 10 3.21 3.33 -0.01
CA HIS A 10 3.36 2.16 0.89
C HIS A 10 2.10 1.72 1.69
N TYR A 11 0.91 2.21 1.36
CA TYR A 11 -0.36 1.67 1.89
C TYR A 11 -0.59 0.22 1.45
N ILE A 12 -0.15 -0.09 0.22
CA ILE A 12 0.13 -1.45 -0.26
C ILE A 12 1.65 -1.64 -0.16
N SER A 13 2.08 -2.70 0.50
CA SER A 13 3.49 -2.97 0.73
C SER A 13 4.20 -3.40 -0.56
N PRO A 14 5.36 -2.81 -0.91
CA PRO A 14 6.18 -3.29 -2.02
C PRO A 14 6.78 -4.69 -1.76
N SER A 15 6.87 -5.12 -0.49
CA SER A 15 7.34 -6.45 -0.13
C SER A 15 6.28 -7.54 -0.33
N ARG A 16 6.72 -8.72 -0.81
CA ARG A 16 5.91 -9.95 -0.95
C ARG A 16 5.32 -10.49 0.37
N SER A 17 5.59 -9.88 1.52
CA SER A 17 5.06 -10.27 2.84
C SER A 17 4.12 -9.27 3.52
N GLY A 18 4.08 -8.00 3.11
CA GLY A 18 3.29 -6.96 3.78
C GLY A 18 1.79 -6.94 3.43
N ASN A 19 1.11 -5.81 3.64
CA ASN A 19 -0.31 -5.67 3.29
C ASN A 19 -0.50 -5.54 1.76
N HIS A 20 -1.36 -6.39 1.18
CA HIS A 20 -1.79 -6.31 -0.23
C HIS A 20 -3.31 -6.18 -0.37
N ASP A 21 -4.05 -6.11 0.74
CA ASP A 21 -5.47 -5.87 0.67
C ASP A 21 -5.75 -4.41 0.35
N VAL A 22 -6.39 -4.18 -0.79
CA VAL A 22 -6.67 -2.86 -1.35
C VAL A 22 -7.70 -2.12 -0.50
N GLU A 23 -8.70 -2.81 0.05
CA GLU A 23 -9.68 -2.21 0.94
C GLU A 23 -9.00 -1.69 2.22
N THR A 24 -8.21 -2.54 2.90
CA THR A 24 -7.39 -2.13 4.05
C THR A 24 -6.42 -0.98 3.71
N ALA A 25 -5.83 -0.99 2.52
CA ALA A 25 -4.95 0.10 2.07
C ALA A 25 -5.71 1.43 1.89
N ILE A 26 -6.91 1.39 1.31
CA ILE A 26 -7.81 2.55 1.20
C ILE A 26 -8.26 3.01 2.58
N ARG A 27 -8.66 2.10 3.48
CA ARG A 27 -9.04 2.43 4.87
C ARG A 27 -7.90 3.15 5.60
N LYS A 28 -6.67 2.65 5.50
CA LYS A 28 -5.47 3.30 6.08
C LYS A 28 -5.21 4.69 5.47
N PHE A 29 -5.38 4.85 4.16
CA PHE A 29 -5.23 6.14 3.48
C PHE A 29 -6.31 7.15 3.92
N GLN A 30 -7.55 6.72 4.03
CA GLN A 30 -8.66 7.53 4.52
C GLN A 30 -8.45 7.94 5.98
N GLU A 31 -8.06 6.99 6.84
CA GLU A 31 -7.70 7.25 8.24
C GLU A 31 -6.57 8.28 8.35
N PHE A 32 -5.45 8.07 7.64
CA PHE A 32 -4.30 8.96 7.64
C PHE A 32 -4.62 10.38 7.13
N THR A 33 -5.48 10.50 6.11
CA THR A 33 -5.92 11.81 5.58
C THR A 33 -7.09 12.41 6.36
N GLY A 34 -7.70 11.69 7.31
CA GLY A 34 -8.90 12.14 8.03
C GLY A 34 -10.16 12.22 7.15
N LEU A 35 -10.23 11.42 6.09
CA LEU A 35 -11.46 11.19 5.33
C LEU A 35 -12.37 10.17 6.04
N PRO A 36 -13.67 10.11 5.71
CA PRO A 36 -14.53 9.02 6.16
C PRO A 36 -13.95 7.66 5.75
N VAL A 37 -13.79 6.74 6.71
CA VAL A 37 -13.15 5.44 6.50
C VAL A 37 -14.15 4.44 5.89
N THR A 38 -14.53 4.66 4.63
CA THR A 38 -15.45 3.80 3.87
C THR A 38 -14.79 2.48 3.45
N GLY A 39 -13.49 2.50 3.15
CA GLY A 39 -12.77 1.42 2.46
C GLY A 39 -13.00 1.40 0.94
N GLU A 40 -13.83 2.31 0.43
CA GLU A 40 -14.19 2.42 -0.97
C GLU A 40 -13.38 3.53 -1.66
N LEU A 41 -13.12 3.37 -2.96
CA LEU A 41 -12.47 4.40 -3.77
C LEU A 41 -13.50 5.47 -4.20
N ASP A 42 -14.04 6.18 -3.20
CA ASP A 42 -15.06 7.21 -3.37
C ASP A 42 -14.49 8.53 -3.94
N GLY A 43 -15.39 9.44 -4.35
CA GLY A 43 -15.03 10.74 -4.93
C GLY A 43 -14.06 11.56 -4.05
N PRO A 44 -14.32 11.75 -2.74
CA PRO A 44 -13.38 12.39 -1.82
C PRO A 44 -12.01 11.71 -1.76
N THR A 45 -11.98 10.37 -1.73
CA THR A 45 -10.73 9.59 -1.73
C THR A 45 -9.93 9.80 -3.01
N ILE A 46 -10.58 9.78 -4.18
CA ILE A 46 -9.95 10.05 -5.48
C ILE A 46 -9.45 11.51 -5.56
N ALA A 47 -10.23 12.47 -5.07
CA ALA A 47 -9.84 13.87 -5.03
C ALA A 47 -8.56 14.06 -4.18
N GLN A 48 -8.52 13.48 -2.98
CA GLN A 48 -7.34 13.51 -2.11
C GLN A 48 -6.14 12.76 -2.74
N MET A 49 -6.34 11.73 -3.55
CA MET A 49 -5.24 11.09 -4.32
C MET A 49 -4.75 11.93 -5.52
N LYS A 50 -5.53 12.92 -5.97
CA LYS A 50 -5.18 13.85 -7.07
C LYS A 50 -4.52 15.14 -6.60
N GLU A 51 -4.56 15.46 -5.30
CA GLU A 51 -3.94 16.68 -4.74
C GLU A 51 -2.39 16.65 -4.80
N PRO A 52 -1.72 17.81 -5.04
CA PRO A 52 -0.26 17.89 -5.05
C PRO A 52 0.33 17.58 -3.67
N ARG A 53 1.43 16.83 -3.62
CA ARG A 53 2.04 16.31 -2.39
C ARG A 53 3.53 15.98 -2.51
N CYS A 54 4.15 15.69 -1.37
CA CYS A 54 5.46 15.03 -1.32
C CYS A 54 5.39 13.60 -1.87
N GLY A 55 6.45 13.19 -2.57
CA GLY A 55 6.65 11.86 -3.14
C GLY A 55 7.10 10.78 -2.15
N MET A 56 7.38 11.15 -0.90
CA MET A 56 7.80 10.20 0.15
C MET A 56 6.65 9.31 0.62
N SER A 57 6.98 8.11 1.09
CA SER A 57 6.02 7.13 1.58
C SER A 57 5.39 7.53 2.91
N ASP A 58 4.06 7.38 3.01
CA ASP A 58 3.29 7.69 4.23
C ASP A 58 3.52 6.61 5.31
N VAL A 59 3.75 5.36 4.89
CA VAL A 59 3.84 4.18 5.77
C VAL A 59 5.24 3.55 5.71
N ASP A 60 5.74 3.00 6.83
CA ASP A 60 6.94 2.14 6.81
C ASP A 60 6.67 0.79 6.15
N GLU A 61 7.76 0.09 5.83
CA GLU A 61 7.79 -1.33 5.47
C GLU A 61 7.12 -2.22 6.55
N GLU A 62 6.97 -1.74 7.79
CA GLU A 62 6.32 -2.42 8.91
C GLU A 62 4.80 -2.17 9.00
N GLY A 63 4.24 -1.30 8.15
CA GLY A 63 2.80 -1.05 8.05
C GLY A 63 2.18 -0.25 9.20
N ARG A 64 2.98 0.43 10.02
CA ARG A 64 2.59 1.09 11.28
C ARG A 64 2.34 2.59 11.10
N VAL A 65 1.14 3.04 11.46
CA VAL A 65 0.83 4.47 11.65
C VAL A 65 1.07 4.82 13.12
N LYS A 66 1.91 5.83 13.39
CA LYS A 66 2.14 6.38 14.73
C LYS A 66 2.25 7.91 14.64
N ARG A 67 1.67 8.60 15.63
CA ARG A 67 1.87 10.05 15.87
C ARG A 67 3.36 10.40 15.83
N TYR A 68 3.71 11.42 15.04
CA TYR A 68 5.07 11.95 14.83
C TYR A 68 6.18 10.88 14.69
N LYS A 69 6.12 10.09 13.62
CA LYS A 69 7.14 9.08 13.35
C LYS A 69 8.50 9.70 12.98
N THR A 70 9.56 9.20 13.61
CA THR A 70 10.95 9.55 13.32
C THR A 70 11.75 8.33 12.85
N GLY A 71 12.65 8.54 11.89
CA GLY A 71 13.48 7.52 11.26
C GLY A 71 14.93 7.53 11.78
N SER A 72 15.89 7.32 10.86
CA SER A 72 17.31 7.54 11.18
C SER A 72 17.59 9.01 11.51
N LYS A 73 18.70 9.28 12.19
CA LYS A 73 19.14 10.65 12.52
C LYS A 73 20.62 10.85 12.24
N TRP A 74 21.01 12.11 12.02
CA TRP A 74 22.41 12.47 11.92
C TRP A 74 23.11 12.32 13.28
N SER A 75 24.33 11.77 13.27
CA SER A 75 25.17 11.66 14.48
C SER A 75 25.77 13.00 14.91
N LYS A 76 25.93 13.94 13.97
CA LYS A 76 26.44 15.31 14.19
C LYS A 76 25.33 16.35 14.18
N LYS A 77 25.57 17.47 14.87
CA LYS A 77 24.61 18.59 15.00
C LYS A 77 24.89 19.77 14.07
N HIS A 78 26.04 19.79 13.40
CA HIS A 78 26.33 20.75 12.32
C HIS A 78 26.28 20.03 10.99
N LEU A 79 25.37 20.44 10.11
CA LEU A 79 25.13 19.82 8.80
C LEU A 79 25.45 20.80 7.68
N THR A 80 26.20 20.35 6.68
CA THR A 80 26.56 21.15 5.51
C THR A 80 25.59 20.87 4.36
N TYR A 81 25.25 21.89 3.56
CA TYR A 81 24.35 21.72 2.42
C TYR A 81 24.91 22.31 1.11
N PHE A 82 24.62 21.67 -0.02
CA PHE A 82 24.98 22.13 -1.35
C PHE A 82 23.75 22.18 -2.24
N VAL A 83 23.68 23.16 -3.14
CA VAL A 83 22.54 23.43 -4.03
C VAL A 83 23.01 23.41 -5.48
N GLU A 84 22.37 22.57 -6.28
CA GLU A 84 22.30 22.64 -7.74
C GLU A 84 20.96 23.30 -8.08
N HIS A 85 21.00 24.50 -8.66
CA HIS A 85 19.83 25.38 -8.80
C HIS A 85 18.92 24.98 -9.97
N GLY A 86 17.60 25.13 -9.77
CA GLY A 86 16.58 25.03 -10.84
C GLY A 86 16.44 26.32 -11.66
N ALA A 87 15.53 26.35 -12.63
CA ALA A 87 15.41 27.43 -13.62
C ALA A 87 14.41 28.54 -13.25
N ASP A 88 13.33 28.24 -12.53
CA ASP A 88 12.20 29.18 -12.32
C ASP A 88 12.56 30.46 -11.54
N LEU A 89 13.49 30.34 -10.59
CA LEU A 89 13.85 31.41 -9.65
C LEU A 89 15.33 31.77 -9.76
N PRO A 90 15.71 33.06 -9.57
CA PRO A 90 17.12 33.43 -9.50
C PRO A 90 17.87 32.63 -8.43
N HIS A 91 19.11 32.22 -8.71
CA HIS A 91 19.90 31.39 -7.79
C HIS A 91 20.05 32.02 -6.39
N ALA A 92 20.15 33.35 -6.32
CA ALA A 92 20.19 34.08 -5.05
C ALA A 92 18.87 33.98 -4.25
N THR A 93 17.72 33.94 -4.93
CA THR A 93 16.41 33.71 -4.30
C THR A 93 16.32 32.28 -3.80
N GLN A 94 16.72 31.29 -4.60
CA GLN A 94 16.77 29.88 -4.18
C GLN A 94 17.69 29.69 -2.96
N ASP A 95 18.91 30.25 -3.00
CA ASP A 95 19.85 30.21 -1.87
C ASP A 95 19.25 30.81 -0.59
N ALA A 96 18.55 31.95 -0.69
CA ALA A 96 17.87 32.58 0.44
C ALA A 96 16.71 31.72 0.98
N VAL A 97 15.93 31.10 0.09
CA VAL A 97 14.82 30.19 0.45
C VAL A 97 15.35 28.92 1.13
N PHE A 98 16.42 28.32 0.62
CA PHE A 98 17.04 27.13 1.22
C PHE A 98 17.73 27.42 2.56
N ALA A 99 18.39 28.56 2.70
CA ALA A 99 18.91 29.01 4.00
C ALA A 99 17.78 29.27 5.02
N LYS A 100 16.67 29.89 4.57
CA LYS A 100 15.50 30.17 5.41
C LYS A 100 14.76 28.89 5.83
N SER A 101 14.64 27.90 4.95
CA SER A 101 13.98 26.62 5.26
C SER A 101 14.78 25.78 6.26
N LEU A 102 16.11 25.72 6.13
CA LEU A 102 16.97 25.10 7.15
C LEU A 102 16.93 25.85 8.49
N LYS A 103 16.78 27.18 8.47
CA LYS A 103 16.62 27.99 9.68
C LYS A 103 15.37 27.66 10.48
N PHE A 104 14.23 27.33 9.84
CA PHE A 104 13.04 26.86 10.57
C PHE A 104 13.35 25.68 11.50
N TRP A 105 14.12 24.69 11.02
CA TRP A 105 14.52 23.52 11.80
C TRP A 105 15.63 23.83 12.82
N ALA A 106 16.56 24.73 12.50
CA ALA A 106 17.61 25.15 13.43
C ALA A 106 17.05 25.90 14.66
N ASP A 107 16.11 26.82 14.45
CA ASP A 107 15.57 27.69 15.50
C ASP A 107 14.81 26.92 16.60
N VAL A 108 14.35 25.70 16.32
CA VAL A 108 13.58 24.86 17.25
C VAL A 108 14.31 23.59 17.69
N SER A 109 15.57 23.37 17.28
CA SER A 109 16.33 22.16 17.62
C SER A 109 17.78 22.44 18.01
N GLY A 110 18.52 21.40 18.38
CA GLY A 110 19.96 21.48 18.60
C GLY A 110 20.82 21.55 17.32
N LEU A 111 20.23 21.72 16.14
CA LEU A 111 20.94 21.70 14.85
C LEU A 111 21.46 23.07 14.41
N SER A 112 22.47 23.05 13.53
CA SER A 112 23.00 24.22 12.83
C SER A 112 23.43 23.84 11.42
N PHE A 113 23.39 24.80 10.50
CA PHE A 113 23.62 24.56 9.07
C PHE A 113 24.61 25.55 8.46
N SER A 114 25.37 25.12 7.45
CA SER A 114 26.21 25.99 6.62
C SER A 114 26.27 25.51 5.17
N LYS A 115 26.46 26.43 4.22
CA LYS A 115 26.60 26.07 2.80
C LYS A 115 28.00 25.48 2.56
N ALA A 116 28.05 24.29 1.96
CA ALA A 116 29.29 23.61 1.59
C ALA A 116 29.94 24.30 0.37
N SER A 117 31.27 24.23 0.29
CA SER A 117 32.03 24.70 -0.88
C SER A 117 31.91 23.76 -2.09
N SER A 118 31.52 22.50 -1.88
CA SER A 118 31.28 21.53 -2.95
C SER A 118 30.26 20.46 -2.54
N ALA A 119 29.66 19.83 -3.55
CA ALA A 119 28.79 18.66 -3.44
C ALA A 119 29.36 17.53 -2.56
N ALA A 120 30.66 17.24 -2.70
CA ALA A 120 31.32 16.16 -1.98
C ALA A 120 31.51 16.43 -0.48
N ALA A 121 31.53 17.71 -0.08
CA ALA A 121 31.64 18.15 1.31
C ALA A 121 30.27 18.42 1.97
N ALA A 122 29.16 18.18 1.25
CA ALA A 122 27.80 18.42 1.72
C ALA A 122 27.17 17.15 2.33
N ASP A 123 26.55 17.28 3.49
CA ASP A 123 25.62 16.26 4.01
C ASP A 123 24.34 16.30 3.18
N LEU A 124 23.71 17.48 3.12
CA LEU A 124 22.47 17.72 2.40
C LEU A 124 22.76 18.16 0.96
N LYS A 125 22.10 17.53 -0.02
CA LYS A 125 22.36 17.76 -1.44
C LYS A 125 21.04 18.05 -2.14
N ILE A 126 20.87 19.30 -2.54
CA ILE A 126 19.62 19.86 -3.05
C ILE A 126 19.76 20.02 -4.55
N SER A 127 18.92 19.35 -5.33
CA SER A 127 18.93 19.44 -6.80
C SER A 127 17.52 19.43 -7.37
N PHE A 128 17.39 19.86 -8.61
CA PHE A 128 16.13 19.83 -9.35
C PHE A 128 16.26 18.90 -10.56
N GLY A 129 15.15 18.35 -11.03
CA GLY A 129 15.11 17.67 -12.31
C GLY A 129 13.72 17.12 -12.66
N PRO A 130 13.36 17.00 -13.95
CA PRO A 130 12.04 16.55 -14.36
C PRO A 130 11.94 15.02 -14.46
N LYS A 131 10.76 14.46 -14.17
CA LYS A 131 10.41 13.03 -14.41
C LYS A 131 11.52 12.05 -14.01
N THR A 132 12.13 11.35 -14.98
CA THR A 132 13.35 10.56 -14.77
C THR A 132 14.56 11.50 -14.72
N HIS A 133 14.99 11.83 -13.51
CA HIS A 133 16.11 12.72 -13.22
C HIS A 133 17.30 11.97 -12.59
N GLY A 134 18.46 12.61 -12.61
CA GLY A 134 19.56 12.32 -11.69
C GLY A 134 19.64 13.39 -10.60
N GLY A 135 20.75 13.44 -9.88
CA GLY A 135 21.06 14.54 -8.96
C GLY A 135 22.55 14.60 -8.67
N ILE A 136 22.96 15.53 -7.81
CA ILE A 136 24.36 15.84 -7.44
C ILE A 136 25.25 14.61 -7.16
N SER A 137 24.68 13.48 -6.72
CA SER A 137 25.44 12.25 -6.44
C SER A 137 24.79 10.98 -7.01
N GLU A 138 23.92 11.08 -8.02
CA GLU A 138 23.44 9.91 -8.77
C GLU A 138 23.11 10.23 -10.23
N ARG A 139 23.40 9.30 -11.15
CA ARG A 139 23.02 9.45 -12.56
C ARG A 139 21.53 9.32 -12.82
N ARG A 140 20.82 8.58 -11.97
CA ARG A 140 19.38 8.32 -12.09
C ARG A 140 18.81 8.01 -10.71
N CYS A 141 17.80 8.77 -10.30
CA CYS A 141 16.99 8.49 -9.13
C CYS A 141 16.10 7.26 -9.39
N ALA A 142 15.92 6.41 -8.38
CA ALA A 142 14.99 5.27 -8.44
C ALA A 142 13.52 5.71 -8.40
N TYR A 143 13.25 6.93 -7.94
CA TYR A 143 11.92 7.53 -7.81
C TYR A 143 11.77 8.63 -8.87
N PRO A 144 11.16 8.34 -10.04
CA PRO A 144 10.89 9.37 -11.04
C PRO A 144 9.69 10.22 -10.62
N PHE A 145 9.74 11.51 -10.90
CA PHE A 145 8.56 12.39 -10.80
C PHE A 145 7.55 12.09 -11.91
N ASP A 146 6.33 12.60 -11.74
CA ASP A 146 5.22 12.42 -12.69
C ASP A 146 4.85 13.67 -13.51
N GLY A 147 5.57 14.77 -13.29
CA GLY A 147 5.31 16.06 -13.93
C GLY A 147 4.15 16.82 -13.29
N LYS A 148 3.82 17.96 -13.88
CA LYS A 148 2.94 19.00 -13.33
C LYS A 148 1.74 18.53 -12.50
N GLY A 149 1.67 19.09 -11.29
CA GLY A 149 0.51 19.15 -10.40
C GLY A 149 0.42 18.04 -9.35
N LYS A 150 1.43 17.18 -9.17
CA LYS A 150 1.32 15.98 -8.32
C LYS A 150 2.50 15.80 -7.37
N VAL A 151 3.57 15.11 -7.78
CA VAL A 151 4.74 14.91 -6.92
C VAL A 151 5.64 16.13 -7.03
N LEU A 152 5.56 17.02 -6.05
CA LEU A 152 6.29 18.30 -6.08
C LEU A 152 7.80 18.12 -5.83
N ALA A 153 8.14 17.18 -4.96
CA ALA A 153 9.49 16.89 -4.51
C ALA A 153 9.53 15.55 -3.75
N HIS A 154 10.74 15.07 -3.48
CA HIS A 154 11.01 14.03 -2.48
C HIS A 154 12.39 14.21 -1.87
N ALA A 155 12.63 13.52 -0.76
CA ALA A 155 13.90 13.57 -0.04
C ALA A 155 14.43 12.19 0.33
N PHE A 156 15.58 12.14 0.98
CA PHE A 156 16.17 10.91 1.48
C PHE A 156 16.62 11.11 2.92
N PHE A 157 16.29 10.13 3.78
CA PHE A 157 16.57 10.16 5.21
C PHE A 157 18.06 10.35 5.56
N PRO A 158 18.37 10.73 6.82
CA PRO A 158 19.73 10.93 7.29
C PRO A 158 20.71 9.80 6.95
N SER A 159 21.95 10.19 6.69
CA SER A 159 23.03 9.44 6.00
C SER A 159 23.01 9.51 4.47
N ASN A 160 21.87 9.83 3.83
CA ASN A 160 21.80 10.13 2.40
C ASN A 160 21.66 11.66 2.18
N GLY A 161 20.64 12.27 2.77
CA GLY A 161 20.48 13.73 2.83
C GLY A 161 20.15 14.44 1.50
N ARG A 162 19.86 13.70 0.42
CA ARG A 162 19.43 14.33 -0.83
C ARG A 162 18.00 14.85 -0.72
N ALA A 163 17.70 15.97 -1.38
CA ALA A 163 16.37 16.50 -1.58
C ALA A 163 16.23 16.93 -3.05
N HIS A 164 15.25 16.36 -3.74
CA HIS A 164 15.02 16.55 -5.17
C HIS A 164 13.68 17.26 -5.38
N PHE A 165 13.65 18.24 -6.27
CA PHE A 165 12.47 19.05 -6.60
C PHE A 165 12.10 18.82 -8.08
N ASP A 166 10.81 18.66 -8.40
CA ASP A 166 10.39 18.38 -9.78
C ASP A 166 10.44 19.64 -10.65
N GLU A 167 11.39 19.68 -11.58
CA GLU A 167 11.59 20.80 -12.50
C GLU A 167 10.48 20.90 -13.57
N ASP A 168 9.55 19.94 -13.66
CA ASP A 168 8.32 20.13 -14.42
C ASP A 168 7.31 21.05 -13.68
N GLU A 169 7.41 21.24 -12.35
CA GLU A 169 6.57 22.19 -11.61
C GLU A 169 6.96 23.65 -11.90
N THR A 170 6.21 24.62 -11.35
CA THR A 170 6.59 26.04 -11.43
C THR A 170 6.77 26.59 -10.02
N PHE A 171 8.02 26.63 -9.57
CA PHE A 171 8.42 27.06 -8.24
C PHE A 171 8.43 28.58 -8.09
N THR A 172 7.83 29.05 -7.00
CA THR A 172 7.68 30.48 -6.71
C THR A 172 8.02 30.82 -5.26
N ASP A 173 8.31 32.09 -4.98
CA ASP A 173 8.46 32.61 -3.62
C ASP A 173 7.57 33.84 -3.38
N GLY A 174 7.08 34.00 -2.14
CA GLY A 174 6.29 35.15 -1.70
C GLY A 174 4.88 35.31 -2.31
N THR A 175 4.41 34.39 -3.16
CA THR A 175 3.16 34.49 -3.92
C THR A 175 2.28 33.24 -3.79
N PRO A 176 0.92 33.37 -3.81
CA PRO A 176 0.00 32.23 -3.85
C PRO A 176 -0.12 31.56 -5.23
N SER A 177 0.47 32.13 -6.28
CA SER A 177 0.49 31.50 -7.61
C SER A 177 1.68 30.55 -7.75
N GLY A 178 1.44 29.32 -8.21
CA GLY A 178 2.49 28.30 -8.36
C GLY A 178 2.81 27.53 -7.08
N VAL A 179 3.92 26.81 -7.11
CA VAL A 179 4.37 25.93 -6.02
C VAL A 179 5.37 26.69 -5.14
N ASN A 180 5.01 26.97 -3.89
CA ASN A 180 5.87 27.78 -3.03
C ASN A 180 7.10 26.99 -2.56
N LEU A 181 8.28 27.34 -3.10
CA LEU A 181 9.54 26.63 -2.85
C LEU A 181 9.90 26.61 -1.35
N LEU A 182 9.57 27.66 -0.60
CA LEU A 182 9.83 27.71 0.85
C LEU A 182 9.03 26.65 1.63
N TRP A 183 7.76 26.44 1.29
CA TRP A 183 6.94 25.41 1.94
C TRP A 183 7.48 24.02 1.65
N VAL A 184 7.71 23.71 0.37
CA VAL A 184 8.21 22.40 -0.08
C VAL A 184 9.60 22.14 0.51
N ALA A 185 10.51 23.11 0.47
CA ALA A 185 11.85 22.95 1.04
C ALA A 185 11.86 22.72 2.56
N VAL A 186 10.96 23.36 3.33
CA VAL A 186 10.86 23.05 4.77
C VAL A 186 10.39 21.61 4.97
N HIS A 187 9.40 21.15 4.21
CA HIS A 187 8.90 19.77 4.25
C HIS A 187 9.99 18.73 3.92
N GLU A 188 10.63 18.84 2.75
CA GLU A 188 11.68 17.91 2.31
C GLU A 188 12.91 17.90 3.22
N PHE A 189 13.22 19.03 3.87
CA PHE A 189 14.31 19.09 4.84
C PHE A 189 13.93 18.41 6.16
N GLY A 190 12.65 18.34 6.54
CA GLY A 190 12.20 17.51 7.66
C GLY A 190 12.52 16.02 7.43
N HIS A 191 12.26 15.51 6.23
CA HIS A 191 12.66 14.15 5.82
C HIS A 191 14.18 13.95 5.84
N SER A 192 14.93 14.90 5.26
CA SER A 192 16.39 14.89 5.26
C SER A 192 17.00 14.97 6.67
N LEU A 193 16.21 15.35 7.67
CA LEU A 193 16.56 15.39 9.09
C LEU A 193 16.01 14.21 9.91
N GLY A 194 15.19 13.32 9.32
CA GLY A 194 14.70 12.10 9.99
C GLY A 194 13.23 12.11 10.38
N ILE A 195 12.43 13.08 9.94
CA ILE A 195 11.00 13.18 10.27
C ILE A 195 10.18 12.54 9.14
N HIS A 196 9.19 11.71 9.46
CA HIS A 196 8.23 11.18 8.47
C HIS A 196 7.02 12.10 8.32
N HIS A 197 6.10 11.76 7.43
CA HIS A 197 4.85 12.47 7.31
C HIS A 197 4.02 12.47 8.61
N SER A 198 3.29 13.56 8.82
CA SER A 198 2.33 13.74 9.90
C SER A 198 0.90 13.60 9.38
N ASP A 199 -0.01 13.09 10.22
CA ASP A 199 -1.47 13.09 10.02
C ASP A 199 -2.11 14.45 10.39
N VAL A 200 -1.35 15.34 11.02
CA VAL A 200 -1.80 16.67 11.45
C VAL A 200 -1.85 17.64 10.26
N ARG A 201 -3.03 17.81 9.64
CA ARG A 201 -3.28 18.64 8.44
C ARG A 201 -2.67 20.06 8.43
N ASN A 202 -2.40 20.67 9.58
CA ASN A 202 -1.76 21.99 9.70
C ASN A 202 -0.24 21.96 9.89
N ALA A 203 0.36 20.80 10.21
CA ALA A 203 1.80 20.58 10.31
C ALA A 203 2.50 20.85 8.97
N VAL A 204 3.78 21.22 9.00
CA VAL A 204 4.54 21.33 7.74
C VAL A 204 4.82 19.95 7.15
N MET A 205 4.98 18.92 8.00
CA MET A 205 5.18 17.54 7.59
C MET A 205 3.90 16.81 7.14
N TYR A 206 2.75 17.49 7.03
CA TYR A 206 1.58 16.92 6.34
C TYR A 206 1.92 16.76 4.84
N PRO A 207 1.72 15.59 4.21
CA PRO A 207 2.25 15.30 2.87
C PRO A 207 1.70 16.20 1.77
N TYR A 208 0.47 16.70 1.93
CA TYR A 208 -0.21 17.47 0.90
C TYR A 208 0.14 18.95 0.94
N TYR A 209 0.37 19.52 -0.24
CA TYR A 209 0.69 20.93 -0.41
C TYR A 209 -0.48 21.82 -0.01
N THR A 210 -0.29 22.60 1.05
CA THR A 210 -1.32 23.48 1.61
C THR A 210 -1.24 24.93 1.11
N GLY A 211 -0.55 25.16 -0.02
CA GLY A 211 -0.39 26.47 -0.62
C GLY A 211 0.62 27.39 0.09
N TYR A 212 0.83 28.57 -0.49
CA TYR A 212 1.64 29.63 0.11
C TYR A 212 1.03 30.13 1.43
N LYS A 213 1.84 30.11 2.49
CA LYS A 213 1.50 30.65 3.81
C LYS A 213 2.46 31.79 4.15
N LYS A 214 1.99 33.04 4.07
CA LYS A 214 2.80 34.24 4.35
C LYS A 214 3.52 34.18 5.69
N ASP A 215 2.80 33.78 6.73
CA ASP A 215 3.29 33.66 8.11
C ASP A 215 3.50 32.18 8.49
N MET A 216 4.12 31.40 7.59
CA MET A 216 4.41 29.98 7.82
C MET A 216 5.22 29.76 9.10
N LYS A 217 4.81 28.78 9.91
CA LYS A 217 5.45 28.36 11.16
C LYS A 217 5.33 26.85 11.31
N LEU A 218 6.37 26.22 11.85
CA LEU A 218 6.31 24.85 12.35
C LEU A 218 5.21 24.75 13.41
N GLN A 219 4.42 23.68 13.35
CA GLN A 219 3.43 23.35 14.38
C GLN A 219 4.09 22.57 15.51
N GLN A 220 3.36 22.36 16.61
CA GLN A 220 3.90 21.63 17.76
C GLN A 220 4.33 20.20 17.40
N ASP A 221 3.60 19.52 16.49
CA ASP A 221 3.94 18.17 16.02
C ASP A 221 5.30 18.14 15.30
N ASP A 222 5.56 19.11 14.40
CA ASP A 222 6.84 19.28 13.71
C ASP A 222 7.99 19.54 14.72
N ILE A 223 7.72 20.37 15.73
CA ILE A 223 8.68 20.78 16.78
C ILE A 223 9.01 19.60 17.70
N ASP A 224 8.00 18.84 18.13
CA ASP A 224 8.19 17.68 19.00
C ASP A 224 8.97 16.57 18.27
N ALA A 225 8.67 16.36 16.98
CA ALA A 225 9.40 15.42 16.13
C ALA A 225 10.90 15.76 16.04
N ILE A 226 11.27 16.99 15.64
CA ILE A 226 12.69 17.38 15.51
C ILE A 226 13.41 17.42 16.86
N GLN A 227 12.72 17.83 17.93
CA GLN A 227 13.31 17.86 19.29
C GLN A 227 13.52 16.46 19.86
N SER A 228 12.69 15.47 19.51
CA SER A 228 12.91 14.08 19.91
C SER A 228 14.22 13.50 19.33
N LEU A 229 14.62 13.94 18.14
CA LEU A 229 15.84 13.50 17.46
C LEU A 229 17.11 14.23 17.95
N TYR A 230 17.05 15.56 18.04
CA TYR A 230 18.24 16.42 18.21
C TYR A 230 18.28 17.24 19.51
N GLY A 231 17.21 17.17 20.30
CA GLY A 231 16.99 17.98 21.49
C GLY A 231 16.52 19.41 21.18
N LYS A 232 16.09 20.11 22.23
CA LYS A 232 15.79 21.55 22.20
C LYS A 232 17.03 22.38 21.82
N PRO A 233 16.86 23.62 21.31
CA PRO A 233 17.96 24.56 21.17
C PRO A 233 18.69 24.70 22.51
N VAL A 234 20.01 24.70 22.49
CA VAL A 234 20.80 24.85 23.73
C VAL A 234 20.61 26.27 24.24
N SER A 235 19.74 26.41 25.25
CA SER A 235 19.55 27.68 25.95
C SER A 235 20.83 28.01 26.73
N GLY A 236 21.63 28.94 26.20
CA GLY A 236 22.90 29.33 26.80
C GLY A 236 22.72 30.03 28.14
N GLY A 237 22.72 29.28 29.24
CA GLY A 237 22.81 29.83 30.59
C GLY A 237 24.27 30.02 30.99
N GLY A 238 24.77 31.26 31.06
CA GLY A 238 26.20 31.44 31.33
C GLY A 238 26.86 32.82 31.41
N ASN A 239 26.12 33.93 31.60
CA ASN A 239 26.61 35.19 32.21
C ASN A 239 27.65 36.09 31.47
N GLY A 240 27.30 37.38 31.30
CA GLY A 240 28.27 38.50 31.37
C GLY A 240 28.72 39.19 30.06
N GLY A 241 28.01 40.25 29.66
CA GLY A 241 28.51 41.23 28.66
C GLY A 241 27.40 41.98 27.92
N GLY A 242 27.09 43.20 28.35
CA GLY A 242 26.08 44.05 27.69
C GLY A 242 26.59 44.65 26.38
N GLY A 243 25.68 44.88 25.43
CA GLY A 243 26.00 45.38 24.09
C GLY A 243 24.76 45.65 23.25
N GLU A 244 23.89 46.55 23.72
CA GLU A 244 22.80 47.13 22.94
C GLU A 244 23.39 48.06 21.86
N LEU A 245 23.15 47.75 20.58
CA LEU A 245 23.33 48.68 19.47
C LEU A 245 22.20 48.54 18.45
N ASP A 246 21.18 49.36 18.67
CA ASP A 246 20.29 49.86 17.64
C ASP A 246 21.06 50.70 16.59
N GLN A 247 20.74 50.53 15.30
CA GLN A 247 20.86 51.59 14.30
C GLN A 247 20.20 51.25 12.94
N ASP A 248 19.09 51.95 12.67
CA ASP A 248 18.53 52.18 11.33
C ASP A 248 19.53 52.85 10.37
N ILE A 249 19.51 52.49 9.08
CA ILE A 249 19.88 53.40 7.97
C ILE A 249 18.86 53.31 6.81
N HIS A 250 18.37 54.48 6.39
CA HIS A 250 17.49 54.75 5.24
C HIS A 250 18.03 54.23 3.89
N ILE A 251 17.18 54.03 2.86
CA ILE A 251 16.89 55.00 1.77
C ILE A 251 15.88 54.31 0.80
N THR A 252 14.83 54.89 0.22
CA THR A 252 14.04 56.14 0.40
C THR A 252 12.60 55.92 -0.12
N SER A 253 11.67 56.83 0.18
CA SER A 253 10.28 56.80 -0.32
C SER A 253 9.96 57.96 -1.29
N TYR A 254 9.18 57.71 -2.35
CA TYR A 254 8.58 58.79 -3.16
C TYR A 254 7.25 59.26 -2.52
N LYS A 255 7.12 60.55 -2.21
CA LYS A 255 5.91 61.13 -1.58
C LYS A 255 4.84 61.53 -2.60
N ARG A 256 3.56 61.40 -2.22
CA ARG A 256 2.61 62.54 -2.24
C ARG A 256 1.35 62.32 -1.39
N SER A 257 0.98 63.38 -0.66
CA SER A 257 -0.38 63.84 -0.25
C SER A 257 -1.50 62.79 -0.04
N GLY A 258 -2.19 62.66 1.09
CA GLY A 258 -2.33 63.53 2.26
C GLY A 258 -3.59 64.40 2.21
N ILE A 259 -4.58 64.11 3.06
CA ILE A 259 -5.68 65.00 3.53
C ILE A 259 -6.25 64.43 4.86
N ARG A 260 -6.82 65.30 5.69
CA ARG A 260 -7.23 65.06 7.09
C ARG A 260 -8.70 64.66 7.20
N SER A 261 -9.09 63.86 8.20
CA SER A 261 -9.68 64.35 9.47
C SER A 261 -10.43 63.26 10.25
N ARG A 262 -10.78 63.56 11.52
CA ARG A 262 -11.41 62.70 12.54
C ARG A 262 -12.95 62.77 12.47
N ILE A 263 -13.68 61.77 13.01
CA ILE A 263 -14.68 61.89 14.12
C ILE A 263 -15.65 60.68 14.29
N LYS A 264 -15.72 60.17 15.55
CA LYS A 264 -16.79 59.46 16.32
C LYS A 264 -17.51 58.18 15.82
N LEU A 265 -17.62 57.23 16.75
CA LEU A 265 -18.65 56.16 16.84
C LEU A 265 -20.03 56.71 17.29
N ARG A 266 -21.14 56.09 16.83
CA ARG A 266 -22.12 55.32 17.67
C ARG A 266 -23.40 54.86 16.93
N PHE A 267 -23.65 53.55 16.97
CA PHE A 267 -24.93 52.83 17.24
C PHE A 267 -26.23 52.99 16.42
N GLU A 268 -27.07 51.95 16.56
CA GLU A 268 -28.39 51.65 15.95
C GLU A 268 -28.39 51.32 14.44
N LEU A 269 -28.59 50.07 13.98
CA LEU A 269 -29.68 49.08 14.16
C LEU A 269 -30.94 49.37 13.32
N ASN A 270 -30.86 49.13 12.00
CA ASN A 270 -31.97 48.63 11.17
C ASN A 270 -31.55 48.37 9.71
N MET A 271 -31.47 47.09 9.29
CA MET A 271 -32.03 46.57 8.01
C MET A 271 -31.81 45.04 7.90
N LEU A 272 -32.38 44.28 8.83
CA LEU A 272 -32.57 42.83 8.66
C LEU A 272 -33.70 42.58 7.65
N CYS A 273 -33.45 42.73 6.33
CA CYS A 273 -34.45 42.38 5.32
C CYS A 273 -33.91 42.01 3.91
N SER A 274 -32.63 41.70 3.74
CA SER A 274 -32.07 41.40 2.39
C SER A 274 -31.09 40.23 2.32
N ILE A 275 -30.81 39.52 3.42
CA ILE A 275 -29.90 38.36 3.44
C ILE A 275 -30.66 37.03 3.64
N LEU A 276 -31.89 37.07 4.19
CA LEU A 276 -32.71 35.88 4.41
C LEU A 276 -33.33 35.27 3.14
N LEU A 277 -33.19 35.92 1.98
CA LEU A 277 -33.62 35.41 0.66
C LEU A 277 -32.49 34.84 -0.20
N ALA A 278 -31.24 34.90 0.28
CA ALA A 278 -30.08 34.29 -0.40
C ALA A 278 -29.71 32.89 0.16
N VAL A 279 -30.37 32.45 1.23
CA VAL A 279 -30.04 31.20 1.97
C VAL A 279 -30.99 30.03 1.64
N LEU A 280 -31.98 30.24 0.76
CA LEU A 280 -32.98 29.22 0.37
C LEU A 280 -33.07 28.99 -1.15
N ALA A 281 -32.07 29.41 -1.93
CA ALA A 281 -32.06 29.26 -3.40
C ALA A 281 -30.68 28.85 -3.95
N SER A 282 -30.06 27.82 -3.38
CA SER A 282 -28.92 27.10 -3.99
C SER A 282 -28.69 25.69 -3.43
N GLN A 283 -29.75 24.99 -3.01
CA GLN A 283 -29.74 23.52 -3.04
C GLN A 283 -30.02 23.03 -4.47
N ALA A 284 -29.12 23.38 -5.39
CA ALA A 284 -28.93 22.61 -6.60
C ALA A 284 -27.95 21.48 -6.23
N PHE A 285 -28.50 20.31 -5.87
CA PHE A 285 -27.73 19.08 -5.85
C PHE A 285 -27.24 18.83 -7.29
N VAL A 286 -26.02 19.26 -7.59
CA VAL A 286 -25.34 18.84 -8.81
C VAL A 286 -24.96 17.38 -8.58
N PHE A 287 -25.77 16.49 -9.12
CA PHE A 287 -25.28 15.15 -9.42
C PHE A 287 -24.14 15.33 -10.42
N ALA A 288 -22.91 15.15 -9.96
CA ALA A 288 -21.78 15.00 -10.86
C ALA A 288 -22.04 13.73 -11.66
N GLU A 289 -22.25 13.86 -12.98
CA GLU A 289 -22.06 12.73 -13.88
C GLU A 289 -20.61 12.25 -13.68
N ASP A 290 -20.46 10.96 -13.39
CA ASP A 290 -19.15 10.32 -13.34
C ASP A 290 -18.46 10.52 -14.70
N ASP A 291 -17.19 10.94 -14.71
CA ASP A 291 -16.42 10.92 -15.96
C ASP A 291 -16.33 9.47 -16.50
N ASP A 292 -16.20 9.32 -17.81
CA ASP A 292 -16.32 7.99 -18.46
C ASP A 292 -15.25 7.01 -17.92
N ASP A 293 -14.08 7.50 -17.54
CA ASP A 293 -13.03 6.73 -16.85
C ASP A 293 -13.48 6.24 -15.46
N THR A 294 -14.12 7.09 -14.66
CA THR A 294 -14.66 6.74 -13.33
C THR A 294 -15.83 5.76 -13.45
N MET A 295 -16.72 5.96 -14.41
CA MET A 295 -17.82 5.05 -14.70
C MET A 295 -17.30 3.68 -15.15
N ALA A 296 -16.32 3.64 -16.05
CA ALA A 296 -15.68 2.41 -16.51
C ALA A 296 -14.92 1.68 -15.39
N LEU A 297 -14.18 2.40 -14.53
CA LEU A 297 -13.50 1.79 -13.38
C LEU A 297 -14.49 1.26 -12.34
N LYS A 298 -15.60 1.97 -12.07
CA LYS A 298 -16.70 1.46 -11.24
C LYS A 298 -17.32 0.21 -11.86
N PHE A 299 -17.53 0.18 -13.17
CA PHE A 299 -18.05 -0.97 -13.91
C PHE A 299 -17.11 -2.18 -13.80
N LEU A 300 -15.83 -2.02 -14.18
CA LEU A 300 -14.83 -3.09 -14.18
C LEU A 300 -14.58 -3.67 -12.78
N ASN A 301 -14.67 -2.83 -11.72
CA ASN A 301 -14.59 -3.28 -10.34
C ASN A 301 -15.87 -3.98 -9.88
N LYS A 302 -17.05 -3.40 -10.15
CA LYS A 302 -18.37 -3.95 -9.77
C LYS A 302 -18.66 -5.31 -10.42
N TYR A 303 -18.13 -5.53 -11.62
CA TYR A 303 -18.31 -6.78 -12.37
C TYR A 303 -17.03 -7.65 -12.43
N HIS A 304 -16.05 -7.34 -11.58
CA HIS A 304 -14.89 -8.18 -11.24
C HIS A 304 -13.85 -8.44 -12.35
N TYR A 305 -13.84 -7.64 -13.43
CA TYR A 305 -12.78 -7.67 -14.45
C TYR A 305 -11.38 -7.28 -13.92
N ILE A 306 -11.34 -6.55 -12.80
CA ILE A 306 -10.13 -6.21 -12.05
C ILE A 306 -10.09 -7.03 -10.76
N SER A 307 -9.02 -7.81 -10.55
CA SER A 307 -8.93 -8.73 -9.40
C SER A 307 -8.32 -8.07 -8.15
N PRO A 308 -8.80 -8.39 -6.94
CA PRO A 308 -8.15 -8.03 -5.68
C PRO A 308 -7.06 -9.04 -5.23
N SER A 309 -6.83 -10.14 -5.95
CA SER A 309 -5.90 -11.21 -5.57
C SER A 309 -4.60 -11.19 -6.38
N ARG A 310 -3.46 -11.53 -5.75
CA ARG A 310 -2.08 -11.40 -6.27
C ARG A 310 -1.75 -12.04 -7.63
N SER A 311 -2.54 -13.00 -8.11
CA SER A 311 -2.37 -13.66 -9.41
C SER A 311 -3.30 -13.11 -10.50
N GLY A 312 -4.21 -12.20 -10.12
CA GLY A 312 -5.29 -11.75 -10.98
C GLY A 312 -4.95 -10.54 -11.82
N ASN A 313 -5.93 -10.17 -12.65
CA ASN A 313 -5.79 -9.11 -13.62
C ASN A 313 -5.81 -7.72 -12.95
N HIS A 314 -4.63 -7.17 -12.66
CA HIS A 314 -4.47 -5.85 -12.03
C HIS A 314 -4.26 -4.70 -13.03
N ASP A 315 -4.10 -5.02 -14.31
CA ASP A 315 -3.94 -4.03 -15.38
C ASP A 315 -5.30 -3.62 -15.95
N VAL A 316 -5.51 -2.31 -16.11
CA VAL A 316 -6.77 -1.74 -16.59
C VAL A 316 -6.93 -1.98 -18.09
N GLU A 317 -5.84 -1.93 -18.86
CA GLU A 317 -5.88 -2.25 -20.30
C GLU A 317 -6.33 -3.70 -20.48
N THR A 318 -5.70 -4.65 -19.76
CA THR A 318 -6.07 -6.07 -19.82
C THR A 318 -7.48 -6.33 -19.25
N ALA A 319 -7.98 -5.54 -18.29
CA ALA A 319 -9.37 -5.61 -17.82
C ALA A 319 -10.36 -5.13 -18.89
N ILE A 320 -10.03 -4.06 -19.61
CA ILE A 320 -10.80 -3.59 -20.78
C ILE A 320 -10.76 -4.64 -21.90
N ARG A 321 -9.60 -5.27 -22.18
CA ARG A 321 -9.48 -6.36 -23.15
C ARG A 321 -10.40 -7.53 -22.81
N LYS A 322 -10.45 -7.97 -21.55
CA LYS A 322 -11.37 -9.02 -21.08
C LYS A 322 -12.84 -8.62 -21.19
N PHE A 323 -13.18 -7.37 -20.91
CA PHE A 323 -14.54 -6.86 -21.11
C PHE A 323 -14.93 -6.87 -22.59
N GLN A 324 -14.07 -6.35 -23.47
CA GLN A 324 -14.29 -6.32 -24.92
C GLN A 324 -14.43 -7.75 -25.50
N GLU A 325 -13.59 -8.68 -25.05
CA GLU A 325 -13.66 -10.11 -25.40
C GLU A 325 -15.00 -10.72 -24.95
N PHE A 326 -15.42 -10.47 -23.70
CA PHE A 326 -16.69 -10.96 -23.15
C PHE A 326 -17.92 -10.40 -23.89
N THR A 327 -17.91 -9.13 -24.29
CA THR A 327 -19.03 -8.50 -25.00
C THR A 327 -18.95 -8.64 -26.53
N GLY A 328 -17.92 -9.30 -27.08
CA GLY A 328 -17.73 -9.45 -28.52
C GLY A 328 -17.37 -8.16 -29.27
N LEU A 329 -16.80 -7.17 -28.57
CA LEU A 329 -16.25 -5.96 -29.17
C LEU A 329 -14.84 -6.21 -29.75
N PRO A 330 -14.35 -5.36 -30.67
CA PRO A 330 -12.95 -5.36 -31.07
C PRO A 330 -12.04 -5.15 -29.85
N VAL A 331 -11.07 -6.06 -29.66
CA VAL A 331 -10.19 -6.06 -28.47
C VAL A 331 -9.06 -5.02 -28.64
N THR A 332 -9.39 -3.74 -28.48
CA THR A 332 -8.43 -2.63 -28.55
C THR A 332 -7.60 -2.51 -27.27
N GLY A 333 -8.18 -2.80 -26.11
CA GLY A 333 -7.64 -2.51 -24.78
C GLY A 333 -7.81 -1.05 -24.34
N GLU A 334 -8.37 -0.20 -25.20
CA GLU A 334 -8.62 1.21 -24.94
C GLU A 334 -10.08 1.44 -24.58
N LEU A 335 -10.36 2.46 -23.76
CA LEU A 335 -11.72 2.86 -23.41
C LEU A 335 -12.35 3.68 -24.56
N ASP A 336 -12.56 3.02 -25.69
CA ASP A 336 -13.12 3.62 -26.90
C ASP A 336 -14.64 3.83 -26.83
N GLY A 337 -15.19 4.63 -27.75
CA GLY A 337 -16.63 4.96 -27.79
C GLY A 337 -17.57 3.73 -27.77
N PRO A 338 -17.31 2.67 -28.57
CA PRO A 338 -18.05 1.41 -28.48
C PRO A 338 -17.96 0.74 -27.10
N THR A 339 -16.77 0.71 -26.49
CA THR A 339 -16.55 0.13 -25.15
C THR A 339 -17.34 0.90 -24.08
N ILE A 340 -17.29 2.23 -24.10
CA ILE A 340 -18.06 3.09 -23.18
C ILE A 340 -19.57 2.89 -23.39
N ALA A 341 -20.04 2.85 -24.64
CA ALA A 341 -21.44 2.63 -24.95
C ALA A 341 -21.94 1.29 -24.39
N GLN A 342 -21.16 0.22 -24.57
CA GLN A 342 -21.49 -1.10 -24.05
C GLN A 342 -21.50 -1.17 -22.52
N MET A 343 -20.62 -0.42 -21.83
CA MET A 343 -20.63 -0.31 -20.36
C MET A 343 -21.84 0.48 -19.82
N LYS A 344 -22.43 1.37 -20.63
CA LYS A 344 -23.62 2.16 -20.28
C LYS A 344 -24.95 1.43 -20.55
N GLU A 345 -24.94 0.26 -21.19
CA GLU A 345 -26.17 -0.49 -21.46
C GLU A 345 -26.80 -1.08 -20.18
N PRO A 346 -28.15 -1.09 -20.05
CA PRO A 346 -28.82 -1.72 -18.91
C PRO A 346 -28.54 -3.23 -18.82
N ARG A 347 -28.00 -3.66 -17.68
CA ARG A 347 -27.55 -5.05 -17.43
C ARG A 347 -27.92 -5.54 -16.03
N CYS A 348 -27.82 -6.85 -15.82
CA CYS A 348 -27.99 -7.44 -14.48
C CYS A 348 -26.77 -7.18 -13.57
N GLY A 349 -26.99 -7.29 -12.26
CA GLY A 349 -26.00 -6.97 -11.22
C GLY A 349 -25.04 -8.11 -10.82
N MET A 350 -25.01 -9.23 -11.55
CA MET A 350 -24.08 -10.33 -11.33
C MET A 350 -22.67 -9.99 -11.86
N SER A 351 -21.64 -10.59 -11.26
CA SER A 351 -20.25 -10.57 -11.75
C SER A 351 -20.13 -11.16 -13.15
N ASP A 352 -19.16 -10.69 -13.93
CA ASP A 352 -18.77 -11.30 -15.21
C ASP A 352 -17.55 -12.21 -15.08
N VAL A 353 -16.85 -12.15 -13.93
CA VAL A 353 -15.64 -12.91 -13.64
C VAL A 353 -15.67 -13.37 -12.18
N ASP A 354 -15.59 -14.67 -11.93
CA ASP A 354 -15.84 -15.26 -10.61
C ASP A 354 -14.55 -15.59 -9.80
N GLU A 355 -14.71 -15.76 -8.47
CA GLU A 355 -13.65 -15.53 -7.48
C GLU A 355 -12.94 -16.82 -6.97
N GLU A 356 -12.01 -17.36 -7.75
CA GLU A 356 -11.32 -18.62 -7.42
C GLU A 356 -10.55 -18.63 -6.07
N GLY A 357 -9.81 -17.56 -5.76
CA GLY A 357 -8.86 -17.53 -4.64
C GLY A 357 -9.49 -17.66 -3.24
N ARG A 358 -10.75 -17.20 -3.07
CA ARG A 358 -11.45 -17.29 -1.78
C ARG A 358 -12.01 -18.69 -1.53
N VAL A 359 -12.55 -19.34 -2.56
CA VAL A 359 -12.99 -20.75 -2.51
C VAL A 359 -11.81 -21.65 -2.17
N LYS A 360 -10.69 -21.48 -2.88
CA LYS A 360 -9.45 -22.27 -2.69
C LYS A 360 -8.99 -22.26 -1.22
N ARG A 361 -8.85 -21.07 -0.62
CA ARG A 361 -8.46 -20.92 0.78
C ARG A 361 -9.49 -21.48 1.77
N ARG A 362 -10.79 -21.38 1.48
CA ARG A 362 -11.86 -21.86 2.36
C ARG A 362 -11.90 -23.40 2.42
N ARG A 363 -11.78 -24.07 1.27
CA ARG A 363 -11.83 -25.54 1.20
C ARG A 363 -10.58 -26.20 1.76
N VAL A 364 -9.39 -25.65 1.49
CA VAL A 364 -8.16 -26.10 2.15
C VAL A 364 -8.25 -25.96 3.68
N ARG A 365 -8.80 -24.84 4.19
CA ARG A 365 -9.04 -24.68 5.63
C ARG A 365 -9.99 -25.75 6.18
N GLN A 366 -11.09 -26.02 5.50
CA GLN A 366 -12.05 -27.06 5.90
C GLN A 366 -11.42 -28.46 5.87
N GLY A 367 -10.43 -28.72 5.03
CA GLY A 367 -9.70 -29.99 5.04
C GLY A 367 -8.95 -30.25 6.34
N PHE A 368 -8.33 -29.22 6.93
CA PHE A 368 -7.74 -29.30 8.27
C PHE A 368 -8.80 -29.55 9.35
N GLU A 369 -9.95 -28.87 9.26
CA GLU A 369 -11.07 -29.02 10.21
C GLU A 369 -11.61 -30.46 10.18
N VAL A 370 -11.78 -31.07 8.99
CA VAL A 370 -12.22 -32.48 8.83
C VAL A 370 -11.26 -33.50 9.45
N LEU A 371 -9.95 -33.25 9.44
CA LEU A 371 -8.96 -34.16 10.02
C LEU A 371 -8.77 -33.94 11.54
N ALA A 372 -8.90 -32.69 12.00
CA ALA A 372 -8.92 -32.35 13.43
C ALA A 372 -10.17 -32.88 14.15
N ASP A 373 -11.34 -32.88 13.49
CA ASP A 373 -12.60 -33.39 14.06
C ASP A 373 -12.55 -34.88 14.43
N VAL A 374 -11.54 -35.64 13.98
CA VAL A 374 -11.38 -37.08 14.22
C VAL A 374 -10.07 -37.50 14.89
N SER A 375 -9.18 -36.56 15.25
CA SER A 375 -7.86 -36.85 15.83
C SER A 375 -7.43 -35.78 16.84
N GLU A 376 -6.39 -36.00 17.65
CA GLU A 376 -5.92 -34.97 18.60
C GLU A 376 -5.17 -33.79 17.92
N LEU A 377 -5.15 -33.72 16.58
CA LEU A 377 -4.45 -32.69 15.83
C LEU A 377 -5.12 -31.31 15.93
N SER A 378 -4.36 -30.30 16.36
CA SER A 378 -4.77 -28.90 16.31
C SER A 378 -3.98 -28.13 15.25
N PHE A 379 -4.68 -27.51 14.29
CA PHE A 379 -4.04 -26.72 13.24
C PHE A 379 -4.16 -25.21 13.52
N SER A 380 -3.06 -24.50 13.37
CA SER A 380 -3.03 -23.03 13.42
C SER A 380 -2.21 -22.47 12.24
N LYS A 381 -2.53 -21.24 11.81
CA LYS A 381 -1.82 -20.63 10.69
C LYS A 381 -0.49 -20.03 11.19
N ALA A 382 0.62 -20.60 10.74
CA ALA A 382 1.96 -20.06 10.99
C ALA A 382 2.11 -18.60 10.51
N SER A 383 2.93 -17.83 11.24
CA SER A 383 3.20 -16.41 10.96
C SER A 383 4.05 -16.17 9.71
N TYR A 384 4.86 -17.14 9.29
CA TYR A 384 5.69 -17.10 8.09
C TYR A 384 6.06 -18.52 7.63
N ALA A 385 6.48 -18.65 6.37
CA ALA A 385 6.75 -19.93 5.69
C ALA A 385 7.71 -20.88 6.44
N GLY A 386 8.80 -20.34 6.99
CA GLY A 386 9.80 -21.12 7.74
C GLY A 386 9.38 -21.55 9.15
N ALA A 387 8.18 -21.19 9.61
CA ALA A 387 7.58 -21.66 10.85
C ALA A 387 6.31 -22.51 10.60
N ALA A 388 6.11 -22.97 9.35
CA ALA A 388 4.99 -23.81 8.97
C ALA A 388 5.45 -25.25 8.79
N ASP A 389 4.86 -26.16 9.56
CA ASP A 389 5.05 -27.60 9.39
C ASP A 389 4.48 -28.04 8.03
N LEU A 390 3.26 -27.61 7.72
CA LEU A 390 2.55 -27.87 6.46
C LEU A 390 2.52 -26.63 5.55
N LYS A 391 2.89 -26.80 4.28
CA LYS A 391 3.17 -25.73 3.30
C LYS A 391 2.39 -25.95 2.02
N ILE A 392 1.40 -25.09 1.76
CA ILE A 392 0.41 -25.30 0.69
C ILE A 392 0.62 -24.33 -0.48
N SER A 393 0.78 -24.87 -1.69
CA SER A 393 0.93 -24.11 -2.93
C SER A 393 -0.15 -24.48 -3.95
N PHE A 394 -0.47 -23.56 -4.85
CA PHE A 394 -1.17 -23.85 -6.11
C PHE A 394 -0.25 -23.42 -7.25
N GLY A 395 -0.17 -24.18 -8.33
CA GLY A 395 0.64 -23.82 -9.49
C GLY A 395 0.41 -24.75 -10.67
N ALA A 396 0.55 -24.23 -11.89
CA ALA A 396 0.35 -24.99 -13.11
C ALA A 396 1.67 -25.58 -13.63
N LYS A 397 1.63 -26.80 -14.18
CA LYS A 397 2.73 -27.45 -14.92
C LYS A 397 4.08 -27.37 -14.17
N THR A 398 5.08 -26.70 -14.73
CA THR A 398 6.34 -26.38 -14.06
C THR A 398 6.12 -25.24 -13.05
N HIS A 399 5.90 -25.61 -11.80
CA HIS A 399 5.58 -24.70 -10.70
C HIS A 399 6.67 -24.67 -9.63
N GLY A 400 6.60 -23.69 -8.72
CA GLY A 400 7.37 -23.64 -7.47
C GLY A 400 6.44 -23.65 -6.26
N GLY A 401 7.00 -23.57 -5.06
CA GLY A 401 6.24 -23.67 -3.81
C GLY A 401 6.71 -22.72 -2.71
N ILE A 402 6.07 -22.80 -1.55
CA ILE A 402 6.37 -21.91 -0.39
C ILE A 402 7.83 -22.00 0.08
N SER A 403 8.52 -23.11 -0.18
CA SER A 403 9.94 -23.33 0.17
C SER A 403 10.80 -23.87 -0.98
N GLU A 404 10.38 -23.72 -2.24
CA GLU A 404 11.18 -24.10 -3.41
C GLU A 404 10.94 -23.20 -4.62
N SER A 405 11.98 -23.00 -5.44
CA SER A 405 11.85 -22.24 -6.70
C SER A 405 11.21 -23.04 -7.83
N THR A 406 11.33 -24.36 -7.82
CA THR A 406 10.81 -25.26 -8.86
C THR A 406 10.63 -26.66 -8.29
N CYS A 407 9.43 -27.22 -8.41
CA CYS A 407 9.10 -28.58 -8.02
C CYS A 407 9.74 -29.58 -8.98
N ALA A 408 10.28 -30.67 -8.42
CA ALA A 408 10.82 -31.79 -9.21
C ALA A 408 9.74 -32.58 -9.97
N TYR A 409 8.49 -32.46 -9.53
CA TYR A 409 7.31 -33.09 -10.12
C TYR A 409 6.42 -32.01 -10.75
N PRO A 410 6.50 -31.77 -12.07
CA PRO A 410 5.59 -30.87 -12.76
C PRO A 410 4.22 -31.55 -12.97
N PHE A 411 3.15 -30.76 -12.97
CA PHE A 411 1.82 -31.26 -13.30
C PHE A 411 1.64 -31.46 -14.82
N ASP A 412 0.68 -32.29 -15.22
CA ASP A 412 0.30 -32.49 -16.61
C ASP A 412 -0.57 -31.35 -17.18
N GLY A 413 -1.04 -30.45 -16.32
CA GLY A 413 -2.15 -29.55 -16.62
C GLY A 413 -3.47 -30.30 -16.47
N LYS A 414 -4.58 -29.66 -16.87
CA LYS A 414 -5.94 -30.21 -16.74
C LYS A 414 -6.05 -31.67 -17.22
N GLY A 415 -6.26 -32.60 -16.28
CA GLY A 415 -6.17 -34.02 -16.56
C GLY A 415 -6.06 -34.93 -15.34
N ILE A 416 -4.87 -35.47 -15.11
CA ILE A 416 -4.66 -36.70 -14.33
C ILE A 416 -4.11 -36.38 -12.93
N ALA A 417 -3.14 -35.47 -12.81
CA ALA A 417 -2.52 -35.13 -11.53
C ALA A 417 -3.17 -33.88 -10.92
N LEU A 418 -4.26 -34.08 -10.16
CA LEU A 418 -5.00 -32.99 -9.52
C LEU A 418 -4.16 -32.21 -8.48
N ALA A 419 -3.28 -32.93 -7.78
CA ALA A 419 -2.41 -32.43 -6.73
C ALA A 419 -1.31 -33.45 -6.40
N HIS A 420 -0.35 -33.07 -5.56
CA HIS A 420 0.55 -33.99 -4.87
C HIS A 420 1.01 -33.47 -3.51
N ALA A 421 1.36 -34.39 -2.62
CA ALA A 421 1.87 -34.10 -1.29
C ALA A 421 3.22 -34.80 -1.03
N TYR A 422 4.04 -34.14 -0.21
CA TYR A 422 5.22 -34.74 0.41
C TYR A 422 4.88 -35.20 1.83
N TYR A 423 5.45 -36.33 2.23
CA TYR A 423 5.30 -36.96 3.54
C TYR A 423 5.75 -36.06 4.71
N PRO A 424 5.40 -36.39 5.99
CA PRO A 424 5.51 -35.48 7.15
C PRO A 424 6.87 -34.83 7.43
N SER A 425 7.99 -35.42 6.98
CA SER A 425 9.32 -34.83 7.15
C SER A 425 9.54 -33.54 6.35
N ASP A 426 8.62 -33.22 5.43
CA ASP A 426 8.71 -32.08 4.51
C ASP A 426 7.46 -31.19 4.60
N GLY A 427 6.28 -31.82 4.52
CA GLY A 427 4.98 -31.17 4.71
C GLY A 427 4.55 -30.22 3.58
N ARG A 428 5.28 -30.16 2.45
CA ARG A 428 4.82 -29.49 1.24
C ARG A 428 3.66 -30.24 0.59
N LEU A 429 2.68 -29.51 0.06
CA LEU A 429 1.64 -30.06 -0.81
C LEU A 429 1.17 -29.02 -1.84
N HIS A 430 1.00 -29.45 -3.08
CA HIS A 430 0.77 -28.62 -4.26
C HIS A 430 -0.50 -29.07 -4.98
N PHE A 431 -1.31 -28.11 -5.43
CA PHE A 431 -2.48 -28.35 -6.28
C PHE A 431 -2.21 -27.84 -7.71
N ASP A 432 -2.69 -28.55 -8.74
CA ASP A 432 -2.55 -28.08 -10.13
C ASP A 432 -3.52 -26.92 -10.40
N GLU A 433 -2.99 -25.74 -10.70
CA GLU A 433 -3.80 -24.55 -10.98
C GLU A 433 -4.50 -24.62 -12.34
N ASP A 434 -4.11 -25.54 -13.24
CA ASP A 434 -4.83 -25.80 -14.50
C ASP A 434 -6.15 -26.61 -14.28
N GLU A 435 -6.41 -27.13 -13.07
CA GLU A 435 -7.64 -27.87 -12.74
C GLU A 435 -8.86 -26.97 -12.43
N ASP A 436 -10.05 -27.47 -12.80
CA ASP A 436 -11.33 -26.81 -12.53
C ASP A 436 -11.79 -27.08 -11.09
N PHE A 437 -11.10 -26.46 -10.13
CA PHE A 437 -11.37 -26.63 -8.71
C PHE A 437 -12.64 -25.90 -8.26
N THR A 438 -13.69 -26.67 -7.96
CA THR A 438 -15.01 -26.14 -7.61
C THR A 438 -15.32 -26.21 -6.13
N ASP A 439 -16.33 -25.43 -5.74
CA ASP A 439 -16.85 -25.34 -4.37
C ASP A 439 -17.70 -26.56 -3.95
N GLY A 440 -17.55 -27.69 -4.62
CA GLY A 440 -18.44 -28.84 -4.50
C GLY A 440 -19.71 -28.69 -5.36
N THR A 441 -19.54 -28.41 -6.65
CA THR A 441 -20.59 -28.55 -7.67
C THR A 441 -20.59 -29.95 -8.28
N SER A 442 -21.66 -30.32 -8.99
CA SER A 442 -21.72 -31.60 -9.74
C SER A 442 -20.81 -31.63 -10.99
N SER A 443 -20.28 -30.48 -11.40
CA SER A 443 -19.24 -30.30 -12.40
C SER A 443 -17.92 -29.90 -11.74
N GLY A 444 -16.80 -30.27 -12.35
CA GLY A 444 -15.44 -29.94 -11.91
C GLY A 444 -14.91 -30.78 -10.73
N THR A 445 -13.74 -30.39 -10.24
CA THR A 445 -12.94 -31.10 -9.24
C THR A 445 -13.22 -30.55 -7.84
N ASN A 446 -13.75 -31.36 -6.93
CA ASN A 446 -14.10 -30.92 -5.58
C ASN A 446 -12.82 -30.73 -4.75
N LEU A 447 -12.43 -29.47 -4.56
CA LEU A 447 -11.18 -29.13 -3.87
C LEU A 447 -11.14 -29.57 -2.41
N LEU A 448 -12.28 -29.66 -1.71
CA LEU A 448 -12.29 -30.18 -0.34
C LEU A 448 -11.86 -31.65 -0.30
N TRP A 449 -12.29 -32.44 -1.29
CA TRP A 449 -11.92 -33.86 -1.39
C TRP A 449 -10.42 -34.02 -1.61
N VAL A 450 -9.87 -33.29 -2.60
CA VAL A 450 -8.44 -33.34 -2.94
C VAL A 450 -7.61 -32.80 -1.78
N ALA A 451 -8.03 -31.71 -1.14
CA ALA A 451 -7.30 -31.14 0.00
C ALA A 451 -7.21 -32.10 1.20
N VAL A 452 -8.28 -32.83 1.53
CA VAL A 452 -8.23 -33.83 2.61
C VAL A 452 -7.34 -35.02 2.23
N HIS A 453 -7.32 -35.44 0.96
CA HIS A 453 -6.44 -36.51 0.46
C HIS A 453 -4.96 -36.11 0.60
N GLU A 454 -4.56 -34.96 0.06
CA GLU A 454 -3.17 -34.50 0.13
C GLU A 454 -2.71 -34.18 1.55
N LEU A 455 -3.59 -33.62 2.39
CA LEU A 455 -3.29 -33.43 3.81
C LEU A 455 -3.08 -34.76 4.53
N GLY A 456 -3.80 -35.82 4.15
CA GLY A 456 -3.58 -37.18 4.67
C GLY A 456 -2.17 -37.68 4.40
N HIS A 457 -1.67 -37.56 3.17
CA HIS A 457 -0.28 -37.91 2.82
C HIS A 457 0.75 -37.08 3.59
N SER A 458 0.56 -35.76 3.72
CA SER A 458 1.45 -34.91 4.53
C SER A 458 1.34 -35.13 6.05
N LEU A 459 0.34 -35.90 6.50
CA LEU A 459 0.22 -36.44 7.87
C LEU A 459 0.66 -37.92 7.95
N GLY A 460 1.12 -38.53 6.86
CA GLY A 460 1.66 -39.89 6.85
C GLY A 460 0.63 -41.00 6.67
N ILE A 461 -0.61 -40.67 6.27
CA ILE A 461 -1.61 -41.67 5.88
C ILE A 461 -1.28 -42.19 4.48
N GLU A 462 -1.20 -43.51 4.30
CA GLU A 462 -1.02 -44.15 2.99
C GLU A 462 -2.36 -44.30 2.23
N HIS A 463 -2.29 -44.72 0.96
CA HIS A 463 -3.47 -44.94 0.14
C HIS A 463 -4.39 -46.06 0.68
N SER A 464 -5.69 -45.75 0.78
CA SER A 464 -6.73 -46.74 1.08
C SER A 464 -7.04 -47.63 -0.12
N ARG A 465 -7.30 -48.90 0.16
CA ARG A 465 -7.83 -49.88 -0.81
C ARG A 465 -9.34 -49.73 -1.09
N PHE A 466 -10.07 -48.94 -0.31
CA PHE A 466 -11.53 -48.87 -0.36
C PHE A 466 -12.02 -47.71 -1.24
N LYS A 467 -12.74 -47.99 -2.33
CA LYS A 467 -13.17 -46.99 -3.33
C LYS A 467 -14.01 -45.82 -2.80
N ASN A 468 -14.62 -45.97 -1.62
CA ASN A 468 -15.40 -44.94 -0.95
C ASN A 468 -14.56 -44.02 -0.05
N ALA A 469 -13.36 -44.45 0.37
CA ALA A 469 -12.42 -43.71 1.22
C ALA A 469 -11.91 -42.45 0.52
N VAL A 470 -11.48 -41.46 1.31
CA VAL A 470 -10.86 -40.24 0.78
C VAL A 470 -9.46 -40.54 0.29
N MET A 471 -8.70 -41.36 1.03
CA MET A 471 -7.35 -41.79 0.68
C MET A 471 -7.30 -42.84 -0.44
N TYR A 472 -8.41 -43.13 -1.13
CA TYR A 472 -8.38 -43.97 -2.33
C TYR A 472 -7.64 -43.26 -3.48
N PRO A 473 -6.65 -43.90 -4.16
CA PRO A 473 -5.73 -43.24 -5.09
C PRO A 473 -6.35 -42.71 -6.40
N TYR A 474 -7.67 -42.80 -6.58
CA TYR A 474 -8.36 -42.23 -7.73
C TYR A 474 -9.52 -41.36 -7.26
N TYR A 475 -9.56 -40.11 -7.73
CA TYR A 475 -10.67 -39.21 -7.44
C TYR A 475 -11.99 -39.80 -7.96
N THR A 476 -12.99 -39.91 -7.07
CA THR A 476 -14.28 -40.58 -7.37
C THR A 476 -15.42 -39.61 -7.66
N GLY A 477 -15.09 -38.34 -7.96
CA GLY A 477 -16.07 -37.31 -8.29
C GLY A 477 -16.72 -36.64 -7.08
N TYR A 478 -17.66 -35.73 -7.36
CA TYR A 478 -18.37 -34.98 -6.34
C TYR A 478 -19.26 -35.87 -5.46
N LYS A 479 -19.01 -35.87 -4.14
CA LYS A 479 -19.90 -36.43 -3.12
C LYS A 479 -20.48 -35.27 -2.30
N LYS A 480 -21.82 -35.13 -2.34
CA LYS A 480 -22.57 -34.05 -1.69
C LYS A 480 -22.34 -33.96 -0.18
N ASP A 481 -22.24 -35.12 0.47
CA ASP A 481 -22.02 -35.28 1.90
C ASP A 481 -20.68 -35.99 2.15
N MET A 482 -19.59 -35.34 1.74
CA MET A 482 -18.22 -35.84 1.91
C MET A 482 -17.93 -36.10 3.40
N LYS A 483 -17.54 -37.33 3.73
CA LYS A 483 -17.18 -37.80 5.07
C LYS A 483 -16.05 -38.82 4.97
N LEU A 484 -15.08 -38.74 5.88
CA LEU A 484 -14.07 -39.77 6.08
C LEU A 484 -14.74 -41.12 6.33
N GLN A 485 -14.20 -42.18 5.73
CA GLN A 485 -14.64 -43.55 6.00
C GLN A 485 -13.89 -44.09 7.23
N LYS A 486 -14.37 -45.21 7.80
CA LYS A 486 -13.74 -45.82 9.00
C LYS A 486 -12.25 -46.11 8.78
N ASP A 487 -11.87 -46.52 7.56
CA ASP A 487 -10.48 -46.76 7.18
C ASP A 487 -9.61 -45.47 7.19
N ASP A 488 -10.13 -44.35 6.65
CA ASP A 488 -9.44 -43.05 6.71
C ASP A 488 -9.29 -42.57 8.17
N ILE A 489 -10.32 -42.77 9.01
CA ILE A 489 -10.36 -42.39 10.42
C ILE A 489 -9.38 -43.23 11.24
N ASP A 490 -9.37 -44.55 11.03
CA ASP A 490 -8.49 -45.46 11.76
C ASP A 490 -7.02 -45.22 11.42
N ALA A 491 -6.73 -44.88 10.16
CA ALA A 491 -5.38 -44.50 9.75
C ALA A 491 -4.89 -43.23 10.46
N ILE A 492 -5.65 -42.12 10.45
CA ILE A 492 -5.23 -40.89 11.16
C ILE A 492 -5.16 -41.09 12.69
N GLN A 493 -6.10 -41.82 13.28
CA GLN A 493 -6.11 -42.10 14.72
C GLN A 493 -4.97 -43.02 15.16
N SER A 494 -4.50 -43.92 14.29
CA SER A 494 -3.33 -44.76 14.57
C SER A 494 -2.02 -43.97 14.68
N LEU A 495 -1.96 -42.80 14.03
CA LEU A 495 -0.79 -41.93 14.02
C LEU A 495 -0.84 -40.82 15.08
N TYR A 496 -2.04 -40.29 15.38
CA TYR A 496 -2.21 -39.08 16.19
C TYR A 496 -3.23 -39.21 17.33
N ALA A 497 -3.56 -40.44 17.74
CA ALA A 497 -4.56 -40.78 18.75
C ALA A 497 -5.99 -40.28 18.42
N CYS A 498 -6.95 -40.75 19.21
CA CYS A 498 -8.38 -40.46 19.04
C CYS A 498 -8.87 -39.50 20.11
N VAL A 499 -9.71 -38.53 19.73
CA VAL A 499 -10.44 -37.70 20.71
C VAL A 499 -11.60 -38.53 21.26
N ASP A 500 -11.62 -38.72 22.58
CA ASP A 500 -12.64 -39.54 23.24
C ASP A 500 -13.97 -38.78 23.35
N ILE A 501 -14.83 -38.94 22.33
CA ILE A 501 -16.18 -38.40 22.27
C ILE A 501 -17.17 -39.57 22.05
N ASP A 502 -17.66 -40.13 23.16
CA ASP A 502 -18.70 -41.17 23.27
C ASP A 502 -18.45 -42.47 22.47
N GLU A 503 -17.72 -43.40 23.09
CA GLU A 503 -17.73 -44.86 22.84
C GLU A 503 -17.64 -45.32 21.37
N ARG A 504 -16.55 -44.99 20.66
CA ARG A 504 -16.24 -45.59 19.34
C ARG A 504 -14.91 -46.33 19.21
N CYS A 505 -14.06 -46.32 20.24
CA CYS A 505 -12.73 -46.94 20.21
C CYS A 505 -12.69 -48.29 20.94
N ALA A 506 -13.50 -49.25 20.46
CA ALA A 506 -13.31 -50.66 20.80
C ALA A 506 -12.16 -51.22 19.94
N ALA A 507 -11.03 -51.55 20.58
CA ALA A 507 -9.84 -52.05 19.90
C ALA A 507 -10.09 -53.40 19.22
N THR A 508 -9.64 -53.52 17.97
CA THR A 508 -9.36 -54.81 17.33
C THR A 508 -8.03 -54.75 16.61
N GLU A 509 -7.06 -55.51 17.10
CA GLU A 509 -5.79 -55.76 16.42
C GLU A 509 -6.05 -56.39 15.05
N ALA A 510 -5.41 -55.87 14.00
CA ALA A 510 -5.35 -56.51 12.69
C ALA A 510 -4.01 -56.17 12.02
N GLU A 511 -3.32 -57.21 11.54
CA GLU A 511 -1.92 -57.17 11.14
C GLU A 511 -1.65 -56.23 9.93
N SER A 512 -0.61 -55.42 10.03
CA SER A 512 -0.15 -54.56 8.93
C SER A 512 0.64 -55.36 7.89
N THR A 513 -0.03 -55.83 6.83
CA THR A 513 0.66 -56.31 5.62
C THR A 513 1.09 -55.12 4.75
N PHE A 514 2.20 -54.47 5.14
CA PHE A 514 2.85 -53.43 4.34
C PHE A 514 3.31 -53.98 2.98
N VAL A 515 3.05 -53.24 1.90
CA VAL A 515 3.65 -53.47 0.58
C VAL A 515 4.49 -52.25 0.21
N SER A 516 5.77 -52.28 0.57
CA SER A 516 6.72 -51.23 0.21
C SER A 516 7.12 -51.34 -1.26
N CYS A 517 6.63 -50.44 -2.11
CA CYS A 517 7.16 -50.27 -3.47
C CYS A 517 8.36 -49.32 -3.43
N ASN A 518 9.57 -49.90 -3.39
CA ASN A 518 10.83 -49.17 -3.42
C ASN A 518 11.16 -48.70 -4.86
N PRO A 519 11.27 -47.38 -5.14
CA PRO A 519 11.59 -46.88 -6.47
C PRO A 519 13.09 -46.88 -6.73
N SER A 520 13.66 -48.07 -6.95
CA SER A 520 14.94 -48.22 -7.64
C SER A 520 14.69 -48.81 -9.03
N ASN A 521 14.61 -47.94 -10.05
CA ASN A 521 15.21 -48.21 -11.36
C ASN A 521 15.12 -46.98 -12.28
N GLU A 522 16.14 -46.86 -13.11
CA GLU A 522 16.28 -45.93 -14.23
C GLU A 522 15.24 -46.24 -15.32
N TYR A 523 14.62 -45.21 -15.91
CA TYR A 523 14.86 -44.80 -17.31
C TYR A 523 14.12 -43.49 -17.64
#